data_AF-A0A2U1AWX8-F1
#
_entry.id   AF-A0A2U1AWX8-F1
#
_cell.length_a   1.000
_cell.length_b   1.000
_cell.length_c   1.000
_cell.angle_alpha   90.00
_cell.angle_beta   90.00
_cell.angle_gamma   90.00
#
_symmetry.space_group_name_H-M   'P 1'
#
loop_
_entity.id
_entity.type
_entity.pdbx_description
1 polymer ?
#
loop_
_entity_poly.entity_id
_entity_poly.type
_entity_poly.pdbx_seq_one_letter_code
_entity_poly.pdbx_strand_id
1 'polypeptide(L)'
;MARKKTKDTAALLSQTILFRVRQQEYEKLLQLAQQSDCRSVGEVVRRILENRRILLFHKDTSLDGVVEELASVREELRAIGVNINQITRHFNASTQAHKRVFLAQQALEQYRLVGQKINTLLTLLSQLARRW
;
A
#
# COMPACT_ATOMS: atom_id res chain seq x y z
N MET A 1 35.55 -11.24 4.99
CA MET A 1 35.88 -11.38 3.55
C MET A 1 36.72 -10.18 3.11
N ALA A 2 37.91 -10.41 2.55
CA ALA A 2 38.80 -9.34 2.08
C ALA A 2 38.20 -8.64 0.85
N ARG A 3 38.12 -7.30 0.88
CA ARG A 3 37.60 -6.50 -0.23
C ARG A 3 38.51 -6.66 -1.46
N LYS A 4 37.97 -7.18 -2.55
CA LYS A 4 38.67 -7.30 -3.85
C LYS A 4 39.10 -5.89 -4.29
N LYS A 5 40.40 -5.66 -4.44
CA LYS A 5 40.94 -4.36 -4.91
C LYS A 5 40.49 -4.13 -6.35
N THR A 6 39.77 -3.04 -6.60
CA THR A 6 39.38 -2.62 -7.95
C THR A 6 40.64 -2.25 -8.74
N LYS A 7 40.77 -2.76 -9.97
CA LYS A 7 41.94 -2.51 -10.85
C LYS A 7 41.98 -1.09 -11.41
N ASP A 8 40.85 -0.39 -11.41
CA ASP A 8 40.73 0.96 -11.93
C ASP A 8 40.89 1.99 -10.81
N THR A 9 42.10 2.50 -10.65
CA THR A 9 42.45 3.51 -9.65
C THR A 9 41.84 4.88 -9.95
N ALA A 10 41.50 5.17 -11.21
CA ALA A 10 40.87 6.44 -11.61
C ALA A 10 39.39 6.53 -11.19
N ALA A 11 38.70 5.40 -11.10
CA ALA A 11 37.31 5.32 -10.62
C ALA A 11 37.17 5.39 -9.09
N LEU A 12 38.28 5.43 -8.34
CA LEU A 12 38.26 5.52 -6.89
C LEU A 12 38.08 6.97 -6.44
N LEU A 13 37.24 7.15 -5.41
CA LEU A 13 37.09 8.42 -4.70
C LEU A 13 38.37 8.71 -3.93
N SER A 14 39.29 9.44 -4.57
CA SER A 14 40.65 9.68 -4.07
C SER A 14 40.82 11.06 -3.42
N GLN A 15 40.01 12.04 -3.80
CA GLN A 15 40.13 13.43 -3.34
C GLN A 15 38.90 13.87 -2.53
N THR A 16 39.15 14.54 -1.41
CA THR A 16 38.11 15.09 -0.54
C THR A 16 37.85 16.55 -0.89
N ILE A 17 36.59 16.90 -1.14
CA ILE A 17 36.16 18.28 -1.38
C ILE A 17 35.42 18.79 -0.13
N LEU A 18 35.89 19.89 0.44
CA LEU A 18 35.28 20.56 1.60
C LEU A 18 34.79 21.95 1.16
N PHE A 19 33.49 22.19 1.30
CA PHE A 19 32.88 23.48 1.01
C PHE A 19 31.82 23.81 2.07
N ARG A 20 31.63 25.11 2.34
CA ARG A 20 30.60 25.60 3.25
C ARG A 20 29.35 25.97 2.46
N VAL A 21 28.19 25.56 2.95
CA VAL A 21 26.89 25.92 2.39
C VAL A 21 26.05 26.63 3.44
N ARG A 22 25.07 27.40 2.98
CA ARG A 22 24.04 27.97 3.86
C ARG A 22 23.17 26.84 4.42
N GLN A 23 22.66 27.02 5.63
CA GLN A 23 21.81 26.04 6.32
C GLN A 23 20.60 25.60 5.46
N GLN A 24 19.93 26.55 4.82
CA GLN A 24 18.78 26.27 3.93
C GLN A 24 19.13 25.34 2.77
N GLU A 25 20.32 25.48 2.19
CA GLU A 25 20.75 24.61 1.09
C GLU A 25 21.13 23.21 1.59
N TYR A 26 21.72 23.15 2.78
CA TYR A 26 22.01 21.88 3.44
C TYR A 26 20.73 21.08 3.73
N GLU A 27 19.69 21.74 4.23
CA GLU A 27 18.38 21.11 4.49
C GLU A 27 17.72 20.58 3.21
N LYS A 28 17.78 21.32 2.10
CA LYS A 28 17.29 20.83 0.80
C LYS A 28 18.04 19.57 0.35
N LEU A 29 19.37 19.56 0.48
CA LEU A 29 20.19 18.40 0.11
C LEU A 29 19.90 17.20 1.02
N LEU A 30 19.61 17.45 2.31
CA LEU A 30 19.24 16.41 3.26
C LEU A 30 17.86 15.81 2.91
N GLN A 31 16.88 16.65 2.57
CA GLN A 31 15.57 16.19 2.10
C GLN A 31 15.69 15.37 0.83
N LEU A 32 16.48 15.83 -0.15
CA LEU A 32 16.77 15.07 -1.37
C LEU A 32 17.40 13.71 -1.04
N ALA A 33 18.37 13.65 -0.13
CA ALA A 33 18.98 12.39 0.27
C ALA A 33 17.97 11.43 0.94
N GLN A 34 17.04 11.94 1.74
CA GLN A 34 16.01 11.11 2.39
C GLN A 34 14.94 10.60 1.41
N GLN A 35 14.62 11.40 0.41
CA GLN A 35 13.59 11.08 -0.58
C GLN A 35 14.14 10.34 -1.80
N SER A 36 15.45 10.15 -1.91
CA SER A 36 16.08 9.55 -3.08
C SER A 36 16.77 8.22 -2.80
N ASP A 37 17.32 7.62 -3.84
CA ASP A 37 18.18 6.43 -3.77
C ASP A 37 19.62 6.72 -3.25
N CYS A 38 19.85 7.91 -2.69
CA CYS A 38 21.15 8.34 -2.18
C CYS A 38 21.25 8.04 -0.68
N ARG A 39 22.39 7.53 -0.21
CA ARG A 39 22.60 7.20 1.21
C ARG A 39 23.11 8.37 2.04
N SER A 40 23.54 9.45 1.39
CA SER A 40 24.13 10.61 2.06
C SER A 40 24.03 11.86 1.19
N VAL A 41 24.11 13.03 1.83
CA VAL A 41 24.22 14.34 1.15
C VAL A 41 25.43 14.36 0.20
N GLY A 42 26.55 13.74 0.60
CA GLY A 42 27.75 13.66 -0.25
C GLY A 42 27.52 12.86 -1.53
N GLU A 43 26.66 11.83 -1.47
CA GLU A 43 26.25 11.07 -2.67
C GLU A 43 25.34 11.91 -3.58
N VAL A 44 24.40 12.66 -3.00
CA VAL A 44 23.55 13.61 -3.75
C VAL A 44 24.40 14.63 -4.50
N VAL A 45 25.31 15.31 -3.79
CA VAL A 45 26.21 16.31 -4.39
C VAL A 45 27.08 15.69 -5.48
N ARG A 46 27.64 14.50 -5.24
CA ARG A 46 28.45 13.80 -6.25
C ARG A 46 27.65 13.52 -7.51
N ARG A 47 26.42 13.02 -7.37
CA ARG A 47 25.57 12.75 -8.53
C ARG A 47 25.18 14.02 -9.28
N ILE A 48 24.96 15.13 -8.58
CA ILE A 48 24.74 16.45 -9.21
C ILE A 48 25.99 16.87 -10.00
N LEU A 49 27.18 16.76 -9.41
CA LEU A 49 28.45 17.12 -10.08
C LEU A 49 28.76 16.24 -11.29
N GLU A 50 28.45 14.95 -11.21
CA GLU A 50 28.62 13.98 -12.31
C GLU A 50 27.45 14.00 -13.32
N ASN A 51 26.48 14.91 -13.14
CA ASN A 51 25.26 15.01 -13.93
C ASN A 51 24.49 13.68 -14.07
N ARG A 52 24.52 12.88 -12.99
CA ARG A 52 23.81 11.60 -12.89
C ARG A 52 22.39 11.80 -12.38
N ARG A 53 21.52 10.90 -12.81
CA ARG A 53 20.12 10.86 -12.35
C ARG A 53 20.03 10.54 -10.87
N ILE A 54 19.14 11.25 -10.17
CA ILE A 54 18.75 10.98 -8.79
C ILE A 54 17.30 10.50 -8.86
N LEU A 55 17.04 9.28 -8.37
CA LEU A 55 15.69 8.72 -8.39
C LEU A 55 14.99 9.13 -7.10
N LEU A 56 13.95 9.96 -7.21
CA LEU A 56 13.12 10.36 -6.08
C LEU A 56 11.99 9.35 -5.89
N PHE A 57 11.85 8.85 -4.67
CA PHE A 57 10.76 7.99 -4.25
C PHE A 57 9.63 8.86 -3.71
N HIS A 58 8.64 9.11 -4.54
CA HIS A 58 7.38 9.67 -4.09
C HIS A 58 6.45 8.52 -3.71
N LYS A 59 6.12 8.39 -2.43
CA LYS A 59 5.01 7.54 -2.00
C LYS A 59 3.73 8.33 -2.21
N ASP A 60 2.95 7.95 -3.21
CA ASP A 60 1.62 8.50 -3.41
C ASP A 60 0.67 7.88 -2.37
N THR A 61 0.35 8.63 -1.32
CA THR A 61 -0.58 8.23 -0.27
C THR A 61 -2.02 8.63 -0.59
N SER A 62 -2.30 9.21 -1.76
CA SER A 62 -3.63 9.71 -2.11
C SER A 62 -4.69 8.60 -2.13
N LEU A 63 -4.29 7.35 -2.39
CA LEU A 63 -5.17 6.19 -2.48
C LEU A 63 -5.12 5.28 -1.24
N ASP A 64 -4.20 5.51 -0.29
CA ASP A 64 -4.02 4.64 0.88
C ASP A 64 -5.34 4.50 1.67
N GLY A 65 -6.06 5.60 1.89
CA GLY A 65 -7.34 5.58 2.62
C GLY A 65 -8.46 4.84 1.88
N VAL A 66 -8.55 4.97 0.56
CA VAL A 66 -9.60 4.28 -0.22
C VAL A 66 -9.31 2.78 -0.29
N VAL A 67 -8.04 2.39 -0.39
CA VAL A 67 -7.62 0.98 -0.34
C VAL A 67 -7.92 0.36 1.02
N GLU A 68 -7.74 1.10 2.12
CA GLU A 68 -8.09 0.66 3.47
C GLU A 68 -9.60 0.41 3.62
N GLU A 69 -10.43 1.34 3.14
CA GLU A 69 -11.89 1.18 3.17
C GLU A 69 -12.36 -0.01 2.33
N LEU A 70 -11.78 -0.22 1.13
CA LEU A 70 -12.07 -1.39 0.30
C LEU A 70 -11.66 -2.70 0.98
N ALA A 71 -10.51 -2.72 1.67
CA ALA A 71 -10.07 -3.90 2.42
C ALA A 71 -11.04 -4.24 3.56
N SER A 72 -11.55 -3.21 4.26
CA SER A 72 -12.56 -3.37 5.31
C SER A 72 -13.85 -3.99 4.76
N VAL A 73 -14.41 -3.43 3.68
CA VAL A 73 -15.62 -3.96 3.03
C VAL A 73 -15.44 -5.41 2.58
N ARG A 74 -14.25 -5.76 2.09
CA ARG A 74 -13.92 -7.14 1.70
C ARG A 74 -13.97 -8.11 2.89
N GLU A 75 -13.39 -7.76 4.03
CA GLU A 75 -13.41 -8.62 5.23
C GLU A 75 -14.83 -8.79 5.77
N GLU A 76 -15.65 -7.74 5.75
CA GLU A 76 -17.06 -7.82 6.15
C GLU A 76 -17.86 -8.73 5.23
N LEU A 77 -17.70 -8.58 3.90
CA LEU A 77 -18.34 -9.47 2.92
C LEU A 77 -17.90 -10.93 3.11
N ARG A 78 -16.62 -11.16 3.42
CA ARG A 78 -16.10 -12.49 3.74
C ARG A 78 -16.78 -13.08 4.96
N ALA A 79 -16.92 -12.32 6.05
CA ALA A 79 -17.60 -12.76 7.26
C ALA A 79 -19.07 -13.13 6.99
N ILE A 80 -19.80 -12.30 6.22
CA ILE A 80 -21.17 -12.59 5.79
C ILE A 80 -21.23 -13.88 4.97
N GLY A 81 -20.31 -14.06 4.02
CA GLY A 81 -20.22 -15.28 3.21
C GLY A 81 -19.97 -16.54 4.04
N VAL A 82 -19.11 -16.46 5.06
CA VAL A 82 -18.89 -17.57 6.01
C VAL A 82 -20.18 -17.89 6.76
N ASN A 83 -20.91 -16.89 7.25
CA ASN A 83 -22.18 -17.09 7.95
C ASN A 83 -23.25 -17.74 7.05
N ILE A 84 -23.38 -17.28 5.80
CA ILE A 84 -24.30 -17.88 4.83
C ILE A 84 -23.94 -19.36 4.58
N ASN A 85 -22.65 -19.67 4.43
CA ASN A 85 -22.20 -21.05 4.25
C ASN A 85 -22.53 -21.93 5.47
N GLN A 86 -22.37 -21.39 6.69
CA GLN A 86 -22.75 -22.10 7.92
C GLN A 86 -24.27 -22.36 7.96
N ILE A 87 -25.09 -21.35 7.69
CA ILE A 87 -26.56 -21.49 7.65
C ILE A 87 -26.96 -22.54 6.61
N THR A 88 -26.34 -22.52 5.43
CA THR A 88 -26.60 -23.48 4.34
C THR A 88 -26.25 -24.91 4.76
N ARG A 89 -25.10 -25.13 5.41
CA ARG A 89 -24.72 -26.44 5.96
C ARG A 89 -25.73 -26.92 7.00
N HIS A 90 -26.15 -26.06 7.93
CA HIS A 90 -27.15 -26.40 8.93
C HIS A 90 -28.54 -26.68 8.33
N PHE A 91 -28.91 -25.96 7.26
CA PHE A 91 -30.16 -26.17 6.56
C PHE A 91 -30.19 -27.55 5.89
N ASN A 92 -29.13 -27.90 5.17
CA ASN A 92 -28.99 -29.19 4.49
C ASN A 92 -28.91 -30.37 5.48
N ALA A 93 -28.34 -30.16 6.66
CA ALA A 93 -28.26 -31.18 7.70
C ALA A 93 -29.57 -31.35 8.51
N SER A 94 -30.54 -30.45 8.37
CA SER A 94 -31.77 -30.47 9.17
C SER A 94 -32.90 -31.22 8.49
N THR A 95 -33.47 -32.22 9.17
CA THR A 95 -34.65 -32.97 8.72
C THR A 95 -35.98 -32.29 9.10
N GLN A 96 -35.96 -31.41 10.12
CA GLN A 96 -37.14 -30.74 10.66
C GLN A 96 -37.55 -29.54 9.80
N ALA A 97 -38.82 -29.49 9.38
CA ALA A 97 -39.33 -28.43 8.50
C ALA A 97 -39.28 -27.04 9.14
N HIS A 98 -39.68 -26.91 10.41
CA HIS A 98 -39.67 -25.62 11.12
C HIS A 98 -38.25 -25.04 11.24
N LYS A 99 -37.25 -25.88 11.52
CA LYS A 99 -35.85 -25.49 11.63
C LYS A 99 -35.28 -25.02 10.29
N ARG A 100 -35.66 -25.67 9.19
CA ARG A 100 -35.31 -25.24 7.83
C ARG A 100 -35.91 -23.88 7.48
N VAL A 101 -37.17 -23.63 7.83
CA VAL A 101 -37.82 -22.32 7.62
C VAL A 101 -37.08 -21.21 8.37
N PHE A 102 -36.72 -21.45 9.64
CA PHE A 102 -35.96 -20.49 10.44
C PHE A 102 -34.56 -20.20 9.84
N LEU A 103 -33.85 -21.24 9.40
CA LEU A 103 -32.53 -21.07 8.75
C LEU A 103 -32.64 -20.32 7.42
N ALA A 104 -33.70 -20.55 6.64
CA ALA A 104 -33.96 -19.80 5.41
C ALA A 104 -34.20 -18.30 5.69
N GLN A 105 -34.92 -17.97 6.77
CA GLN A 105 -35.09 -16.58 7.22
C GLN A 105 -33.75 -15.95 7.63
N GLN A 106 -32.90 -16.67 8.36
CA GLN A 106 -31.57 -16.18 8.72
C GLN A 106 -30.69 -15.94 7.49
N ALA A 107 -30.75 -16.83 6.49
CA ALA A 107 -30.02 -16.65 5.23
C ALA A 107 -30.50 -15.38 4.50
N LEU A 108 -31.81 -15.12 4.48
CA LEU A 108 -32.38 -13.92 3.86
C LEU A 108 -31.84 -12.64 4.52
N GLU A 109 -31.74 -12.60 5.85
CA GLU A 109 -31.14 -11.46 6.55
C GLU A 109 -29.66 -11.25 6.16
N GLN A 110 -28.87 -12.32 6.08
CA GLN A 110 -27.48 -12.21 5.62
C GLN A 110 -27.39 -11.69 4.17
N TYR A 111 -28.28 -12.13 3.27
CA TYR A 111 -28.34 -11.62 1.90
C TYR A 111 -28.68 -10.12 1.83
N ARG A 112 -29.52 -9.61 2.74
CA ARG A 112 -29.78 -8.16 2.82
C ARG A 112 -28.52 -7.38 3.21
N LEU A 113 -27.71 -7.91 4.13
CA LEU A 113 -26.43 -7.30 4.51
C LEU A 113 -25.45 -7.26 3.34
N VAL A 114 -25.41 -8.31 2.50
CA VAL A 114 -24.61 -8.31 1.26
C VAL A 114 -25.03 -7.16 0.35
N GLY A 115 -26.34 -6.96 0.14
CA GLY A 115 -26.85 -5.87 -0.69
C GLY A 115 -26.41 -4.48 -0.19
N GLN A 116 -26.44 -4.25 1.13
CA GLN A 116 -25.95 -3.01 1.72
C GLN A 116 -24.45 -2.80 1.46
N LYS A 117 -23.63 -3.84 1.64
CA LYS A 117 -22.17 -3.76 1.41
C LYS A 117 -21.82 -3.58 -0.07
N ILE A 118 -22.57 -4.15 -1.00
CA ILE A 118 -22.41 -3.92 -2.44
C ILE A 118 -22.65 -2.44 -2.78
N ASN A 119 -23.67 -1.80 -2.19
CA ASN A 119 -23.91 -0.37 -2.43
C ASN A 119 -22.75 0.50 -1.92
N THR A 120 -22.19 0.18 -0.74
CA THR A 120 -20.98 0.84 -0.23
C THR A 120 -19.80 0.66 -1.19
N LEU A 121 -19.56 -0.57 -1.66
CA LEU A 121 -18.50 -0.88 -2.61
C LEU A 121 -18.66 -0.08 -3.92
N LEU A 122 -19.86 -0.03 -4.48
CA LEU A 122 -20.14 0.74 -5.71
C LEU A 122 -19.89 2.24 -5.50
N THR A 123 -20.18 2.76 -4.31
CA THR A 123 -19.90 4.16 -3.96
C THR A 123 -18.39 4.41 -3.91
N LEU A 124 -17.60 3.54 -3.27
CA LEU A 124 -16.14 3.64 -3.22
C LEU A 124 -15.50 3.52 -4.60
N LEU A 125 -15.99 2.59 -5.44
CA LEU A 125 -15.56 2.46 -6.82
C LEU A 125 -15.85 3.73 -7.64
N SER A 126 -17.01 4.36 -7.42
CA SER A 126 -17.37 5.62 -8.08
C SER A 126 -16.51 6.81 -7.63
N GLN A 127 -15.98 6.78 -6.41
CA GLN A 127 -15.02 7.79 -5.93
C GLN A 127 -13.63 7.56 -6.52
N LEU A 128 -13.17 6.31 -6.61
CA LEU A 128 -11.95 5.92 -7.31
C LEU A 128 -11.97 6.32 -8.78
N ALA A 129 -13.07 6.00 -9.47
CA ALA A 129 -13.25 6.31 -10.89
C ALA A 129 -13.29 7.81 -11.21
N ARG A 130 -13.50 8.69 -10.21
CA ARG A 130 -13.41 10.15 -10.39
C ARG A 130 -11.99 10.70 -10.21
N ARG A 131 -11.11 9.94 -9.55
CA ARG A 131 -9.71 10.33 -9.29
C ARG A 131 -8.75 9.77 -10.33
N TRP A 132 -9.14 8.71 -11.04
CA TRP A 132 -8.55 8.25 -12.29
C TRP A 132 -9.10 9.03 -13.48
#